data_AF-A0A932BE30-F1
#
_entry.id   AF-A0A932BE30-F1
#
_cell.length_a   1.000
_cell.length_b   1.000
_cell.length_c   1.000
_cell.angle_alpha   90.00
_cell.angle_beta   90.00
_cell.angle_gamma   90.00
#
_symmetry.space_group_name_H-M   'P 1'
#
loop_
_entity.id
_entity.type
_entity.pdbx_description
1 polymer ?
#
loop_
_entity_poly.entity_id
_entity_poly.type
_entity_poly.pdbx_seq_one_letter_code
_entity_poly.pdbx_strand_id
1 'polypeptide(L)'
;MPIPSDYQRASLVFERFMVDARDAAGLATTNMAWNMVVGVLHTFRRRLSVTDALRFADVLPPVLRAIFVSEWQPDAAPLPFADRAALTREVRSLRPAHNFSPDDAIRAVAQALRRQVDEAALERVLATLPPGAREYWVV
;
A
#
# COMPACT_ATOMS: atom_id res chain seq x y z
N MET A 1 -26.06 -10.01 12.57
CA MET A 1 -25.18 -8.82 12.58
C MET A 1 -25.34 -8.09 11.26
N PRO A 2 -25.42 -6.74 11.23
CA PRO A 2 -25.34 -5.99 9.98
C PRO A 2 -23.95 -6.16 9.34
N ILE A 3 -23.87 -6.01 8.02
CA ILE A 3 -22.59 -6.00 7.30
C ILE A 3 -21.74 -4.81 7.82
N PRO A 4 -20.44 -4.96 8.08
CA PRO A 4 -19.61 -3.82 8.49
C PRO A 4 -19.60 -2.69 7.43
N SER A 5 -19.53 -1.44 7.88
CA SER A 5 -19.79 -0.26 7.03
C SER A 5 -18.74 -0.01 5.94
N ASP A 6 -17.50 -0.43 6.18
CA ASP A 6 -16.38 -0.41 5.24
C ASP A 6 -16.62 -1.34 4.03
N TYR A 7 -17.26 -2.49 4.23
CA TYR A 7 -17.68 -3.37 3.14
C TYR A 7 -18.88 -2.79 2.38
N GLN A 8 -19.87 -2.22 3.08
CA GLN A 8 -21.02 -1.60 2.42
C GLN A 8 -20.62 -0.41 1.54
N ARG A 9 -19.55 0.30 1.92
CA ARG A 9 -19.09 1.54 1.27
C ARG A 9 -17.74 1.36 0.56
N ALA A 10 -17.37 0.12 0.22
CA ALA A 10 -16.04 -0.22 -0.26
C ALA A 10 -15.59 0.63 -1.46
N SER A 11 -16.48 0.86 -2.45
CA SER A 11 -16.17 1.69 -3.62
C SER A 11 -15.90 3.15 -3.23
N LEU A 12 -16.71 3.73 -2.35
CA LEU A 12 -16.53 5.12 -1.90
C LEU A 12 -15.23 5.30 -1.10
N VAL A 13 -14.89 4.34 -0.23
CA VAL A 13 -13.62 4.36 0.52
C VAL A 13 -12.45 4.26 -0.45
N PHE A 14 -12.53 3.38 -1.43
CA PHE A 14 -11.48 3.22 -2.44
C PHE A 14 -11.32 4.48 -3.33
N GLU A 15 -12.41 5.08 -3.78
CA GLU A 15 -12.37 6.33 -4.55
C GLU A 15 -11.72 7.47 -3.77
N ARG A 16 -12.07 7.62 -2.48
CA ARG A 16 -11.45 8.61 -1.59
C ARG A 16 -9.95 8.36 -1.40
N PHE A 17 -9.57 7.11 -1.16
CA PHE A 17 -8.17 6.72 -1.08
C PHE A 17 -7.38 7.09 -2.36
N MET A 18 -7.95 6.80 -3.53
CA MET A 18 -7.31 7.09 -4.82
C MET A 18 -7.15 8.60 -5.07
N VAL A 19 -8.13 9.40 -4.63
CA VAL A 19 -8.05 10.87 -4.67
C VAL A 19 -6.97 11.37 -3.71
N ASP A 20 -6.94 10.89 -2.47
CA ASP A 20 -5.93 11.27 -1.48
C ASP A 20 -4.52 10.92 -1.97
N ALA A 21 -4.33 9.72 -2.54
CA ALA A 21 -3.04 9.27 -3.08
C ALA A 21 -2.60 10.09 -4.29
N ARG A 22 -3.53 10.44 -5.19
CA ARG A 22 -3.28 11.33 -6.32
C ARG A 22 -2.82 12.70 -5.83
N ASP A 23 -3.55 13.31 -4.92
CA ASP A 23 -3.33 14.67 -4.45
C ASP A 23 -2.03 14.78 -3.65
N ALA A 24 -1.77 13.81 -2.77
CA ALA A 24 -0.52 13.74 -2.00
C ALA A 24 0.72 13.57 -2.89
N ALA A 25 0.58 12.91 -4.05
CA ALA A 25 1.65 12.69 -5.03
C ALA A 25 1.71 13.78 -6.12
N GLY A 26 0.83 14.79 -6.10
CA GLY A 26 0.77 15.81 -7.15
C GLY A 26 0.47 15.28 -8.55
N LEU A 27 -0.23 14.14 -8.67
CA LEU A 27 -0.56 13.52 -9.96
C LEU A 27 -1.81 14.14 -10.58
N ALA A 28 -1.85 14.22 -11.91
CA ALA A 28 -2.98 14.85 -12.61
C ALA A 28 -4.29 14.04 -12.55
N THR A 29 -4.19 12.70 -12.46
CA THR A 29 -5.37 11.81 -12.52
C THR A 29 -5.23 10.62 -11.58
N THR A 30 -6.36 10.06 -11.14
CA THR A 30 -6.39 8.81 -10.35
C THR A 30 -5.91 7.60 -11.16
N ASN A 31 -6.03 7.63 -12.49
CA ASN A 31 -5.45 6.60 -13.38
C ASN A 31 -3.92 6.56 -13.29
N MET A 32 -3.24 7.70 -13.15
CA MET A 32 -1.80 7.73 -12.89
C MET A 32 -1.46 7.19 -11.50
N ALA A 33 -2.29 7.53 -10.49
CA ALA A 33 -2.10 7.04 -9.12
C ALA A 33 -2.30 5.53 -8.99
N TRP A 34 -3.06 4.89 -9.89
CA TRP A 34 -3.32 3.44 -9.85
C TRP A 34 -2.04 2.61 -9.84
N ASN A 35 -1.18 2.76 -10.86
CA ASN A 35 0.05 1.98 -10.95
C ASN A 35 1.03 2.30 -9.79
N MET A 36 1.01 3.54 -9.29
CA MET A 36 1.78 3.93 -8.10
C MET A 36 1.31 3.18 -6.85
N VAL A 37 0.01 3.18 -6.56
CA VAL A 37 -0.58 2.48 -5.41
C VAL A 37 -0.25 1.00 -5.47
N VAL A 38 -0.49 0.35 -6.62
CA VAL A 38 -0.17 -1.08 -6.79
C VAL A 38 1.32 -1.32 -6.59
N GLY A 39 2.17 -0.47 -7.16
CA GLY A 39 3.63 -0.54 -7.01
C GLY A 39 4.08 -0.43 -5.55
N VAL A 40 3.53 0.51 -4.77
CA VAL A 40 3.84 0.67 -3.34
C VAL A 40 3.38 -0.54 -2.54
N LEU A 41 2.16 -1.03 -2.77
CA LEU A 41 1.63 -2.20 -2.05
C LEU A 41 2.43 -3.46 -2.37
N HIS A 42 2.75 -3.71 -3.64
CA HIS A 42 3.50 -4.88 -4.07
C HIS A 42 4.97 -4.83 -3.65
N THR A 43 5.60 -3.65 -3.69
CA THR A 43 6.97 -3.46 -3.18
C THR A 43 7.02 -3.81 -1.70
N PHE A 44 6.06 -3.34 -0.89
CA PHE A 44 5.98 -3.70 0.53
C PHE A 44 5.76 -5.21 0.73
N ARG A 45 4.80 -5.80 0.02
CA ARG A 45 4.45 -7.23 0.09
C ARG A 45 5.65 -8.14 -0.08
N ARG A 46 6.57 -7.81 -1.00
CA ARG A 46 7.77 -8.61 -1.27
C ARG A 46 8.76 -8.70 -0.11
N ARG A 47 8.58 -7.91 0.97
CA ARG A 47 9.41 -7.97 2.19
C ARG A 47 8.77 -8.77 3.33
N LEU A 48 7.59 -9.34 3.11
CA LEU A 48 6.83 -10.00 4.17
C LEU A 48 6.71 -11.51 3.93
N SER A 49 6.71 -12.27 5.02
CA SER A 49 6.21 -13.64 5.01
C SER A 49 4.70 -13.67 4.69
N VAL A 50 4.17 -14.83 4.31
CA VAL A 50 2.70 -15.00 4.12
C VAL A 50 1.91 -14.58 5.35
N THR A 51 2.35 -15.02 6.52
CA THR A 51 1.72 -14.68 7.79
C THR A 51 1.74 -13.17 8.05
N ASP A 52 2.88 -12.51 7.84
CA ASP A 52 3.02 -11.07 8.08
C ASP A 52 2.22 -10.22 7.09
N ALA A 53 2.19 -10.62 5.83
CA ALA A 53 1.38 -9.97 4.82
C ALA A 53 -0.11 -10.07 5.14
N LEU A 54 -0.59 -11.22 5.63
CA LEU A 54 -1.99 -11.39 6.03
C LEU A 54 -2.35 -10.56 7.27
N ARG A 55 -1.42 -10.42 8.24
CA ARG A 55 -1.60 -9.47 9.37
C ARG A 55 -1.76 -8.04 8.89
N PHE A 56 -0.92 -7.60 7.94
CA PHE A 56 -1.04 -6.28 7.32
C PHE A 56 -2.35 -6.13 6.52
N ALA A 57 -2.72 -7.14 5.74
CA ALA A 57 -3.93 -7.13 4.93
C ALA A 57 -5.20 -6.96 5.79
N ASP A 58 -5.20 -7.48 7.02
CA ASP A 58 -6.34 -7.41 7.94
C ASP A 58 -6.70 -5.97 8.36
N VAL A 59 -5.72 -5.06 8.38
CA VAL A 59 -5.96 -3.63 8.69
C VAL A 59 -6.24 -2.76 7.46
N LEU A 60 -6.23 -3.34 6.25
CA LEU A 60 -6.54 -2.60 5.02
C LEU A 60 -8.05 -2.53 4.73
N PRO A 61 -8.53 -1.44 4.10
CA PRO A 61 -9.86 -1.38 3.50
C PRO A 61 -10.06 -2.52 2.49
N PRO A 62 -11.28 -3.04 2.30
CA PRO A 62 -11.52 -4.26 1.52
C PRO A 62 -10.93 -4.28 0.11
N VAL A 63 -11.02 -3.16 -0.63
CA VAL A 63 -10.47 -3.08 -2.00
C VAL A 63 -8.94 -3.05 -2.00
N LEU A 64 -8.31 -2.33 -1.07
CA LEU A 64 -6.84 -2.31 -0.94
C LEU A 64 -6.31 -3.67 -0.51
N ARG A 65 -7.03 -4.37 0.38
CA ARG A 65 -6.74 -5.75 0.75
C ARG A 65 -6.72 -6.66 -0.48
N ALA A 66 -7.73 -6.55 -1.35
CA ALA A 66 -7.81 -7.34 -2.58
C ALA A 66 -6.64 -7.06 -3.54
N ILE A 67 -6.29 -5.78 -3.74
CA ILE A 67 -5.13 -5.36 -4.55
C ILE A 67 -3.81 -5.85 -3.95
N PHE A 68 -3.69 -5.82 -2.62
CA PHE A 68 -2.48 -6.25 -1.92
C PHE A 68 -2.24 -7.75 -2.09
N VAL A 69 -3.27 -8.59 -2.09
CA VAL A 69 -3.11 -10.06 -2.23
C VAL A 69 -3.19 -10.56 -3.67
N SER A 70 -3.64 -9.74 -4.63
CA SER A 70 -3.80 -10.16 -6.02
C SER A 70 -2.45 -10.48 -6.69
N GLU A 71 -2.44 -11.52 -7.54
CA GLU A 71 -1.27 -11.90 -8.35
C GLU A 71 0.00 -12.19 -7.53
N TRP A 72 -0.15 -12.61 -6.27
CA TRP A 72 0.98 -12.93 -5.42
C TRP A 72 1.58 -14.30 -5.73
N GLN A 73 2.91 -14.38 -5.72
CA GLN A 73 3.69 -15.63 -5.65
C GLN A 73 4.10 -15.88 -4.18
N PRO A 74 3.32 -16.64 -3.40
CA PRO A 74 3.55 -16.82 -1.95
C PRO A 74 4.80 -17.65 -1.61
N ASP A 75 5.30 -18.44 -2.56
CA ASP A 75 6.48 -19.30 -2.36
C ASP A 75 7.82 -18.55 -2.54
N ALA A 76 7.77 -17.30 -3.02
CA ALA A 76 8.97 -16.48 -3.18
C ALA A 76 9.51 -16.05 -1.80
N ALA A 77 10.82 -16.21 -1.60
CA ALA A 77 11.48 -15.77 -0.38
C ALA A 77 11.34 -14.24 -0.20
N PRO A 78 11.04 -13.75 1.02
CA PRO A 78 10.99 -12.32 1.29
C PRO A 78 12.33 -11.63 1.00
N LEU A 79 12.26 -10.48 0.34
CA LEU A 79 13.40 -9.59 0.13
C LEU A 79 13.68 -8.76 1.39
N PRO A 80 14.94 -8.34 1.62
CA PRO A 80 15.24 -7.38 2.67
C PRO A 80 14.61 -6.00 2.36
N PHE A 81 14.40 -5.21 3.41
CA PHE A 81 14.12 -3.78 3.26
C PHE A 81 15.40 -3.08 2.76
N ALA A 82 15.27 -2.37 1.63
CA ALA A 82 16.35 -1.56 1.05
C ALA A 82 16.18 -0.09 1.45
N ASP A 83 17.12 0.76 1.05
CA ASP A 83 16.96 2.21 1.22
C ASP A 83 15.74 2.75 0.45
N ARG A 84 15.28 3.94 0.86
CA ARG A 84 14.08 4.57 0.30
C ARG A 84 14.16 4.75 -1.22
N ALA A 85 15.32 5.13 -1.76
CA ALA A 85 15.48 5.38 -3.19
C ALA A 85 15.42 4.08 -4.01
N ALA A 86 16.02 3.00 -3.51
CA ALA A 86 15.91 1.67 -4.10
C ALA A 86 14.47 1.16 -4.10
N LEU A 87 13.75 1.35 -2.99
CA LEU A 87 12.33 0.98 -2.89
C LEU A 87 11.47 1.79 -3.88
N THR A 88 11.67 3.10 -3.98
CA THR A 88 10.94 3.94 -4.96
C THR A 88 11.26 3.53 -6.41
N ARG A 89 12.50 3.14 -6.73
CA ARG A 89 12.84 2.58 -8.04
C ARG A 89 12.09 1.26 -8.31
N GLU A 90 11.94 0.41 -7.32
CA GLU A 90 11.16 -0.82 -7.45
C GLU A 90 9.67 -0.51 -7.68
N VAL A 91 9.10 0.45 -6.96
CA VAL A 91 7.73 0.94 -7.20
C VAL A 91 7.54 1.34 -8.67
N ARG A 92 8.49 2.10 -9.24
CA ARG A 92 8.48 2.54 -10.66
C ARG A 92 8.66 1.40 -11.66
N SER A 93 9.30 0.31 -11.27
CA SER A 93 9.56 -0.83 -12.15
C SER A 93 8.29 -1.62 -12.50
N LEU A 94 7.21 -1.48 -11.71
CA LEU A 94 5.92 -2.05 -12.04
C LEU A 94 5.33 -1.30 -13.24
N ARG A 95 5.09 -2.01 -14.36
CA ARG A 95 4.53 -1.44 -15.60
C ARG A 95 5.25 -0.14 -16.01
N PRO A 96 6.56 -0.17 -16.28
CA PRO A 96 7.41 1.02 -16.33
C PRO A 96 6.96 2.05 -17.39
N ALA A 97 6.37 1.60 -18.50
CA ALA A 97 5.83 2.50 -19.53
C ALA A 97 4.59 3.32 -19.09
N HIS A 98 3.96 2.96 -17.96
CA HIS A 98 2.70 3.56 -17.49
C HIS A 98 2.75 3.97 -16.01
N ASN A 99 3.93 3.93 -15.40
CA ASN A 99 4.10 4.21 -13.98
C ASN A 99 4.81 5.55 -13.79
N PHE A 100 4.02 6.55 -13.41
CA PHE A 100 4.44 7.94 -13.24
C PHE A 100 4.71 8.28 -11.76
N SER A 101 5.06 7.27 -10.95
CA SER A 101 5.31 7.46 -9.52
C SER A 101 6.39 8.52 -9.26
N PRO A 102 6.10 9.60 -8.50
CA PRO A 102 7.11 10.57 -8.09
C PRO A 102 8.07 10.00 -7.04
N ASP A 103 9.09 10.77 -6.66
CA ASP A 103 10.11 10.30 -5.70
C ASP A 103 9.52 10.03 -4.31
N ASP A 104 8.44 10.74 -3.97
CA ASP A 104 7.69 10.65 -2.72
C ASP A 104 6.51 9.66 -2.78
N ALA A 105 6.40 8.83 -3.83
CA ALA A 105 5.29 7.89 -4.04
C ALA A 105 4.93 7.04 -2.81
N ILE A 106 5.94 6.48 -2.12
CA ILE A 106 5.69 5.67 -0.91
C ILE A 106 5.11 6.53 0.21
N ARG A 107 5.61 7.76 0.40
CA ARG A 107 5.09 8.70 1.40
C ARG A 107 3.66 9.12 1.07
N ALA A 108 3.37 9.45 -0.19
CA ALA A 108 2.04 9.84 -0.64
C ALA A 108 0.99 8.73 -0.39
N VAL A 109 1.33 7.48 -0.74
CA VAL A 109 0.45 6.33 -0.47
C VAL A 109 0.33 6.05 1.03
N ALA A 110 1.39 6.23 1.82
CA ALA A 110 1.34 6.09 3.27
C ALA A 110 0.44 7.14 3.95
N GLN A 111 0.44 8.38 3.46
CA GLN A 111 -0.47 9.45 3.89
C GLN A 111 -1.92 9.11 3.54
N ALA A 112 -2.16 8.71 2.29
CA ALA A 112 -3.49 8.32 1.83
C ALA A 112 -4.04 7.13 2.62
N LEU A 113 -3.21 6.13 2.91
CA LEU A 113 -3.63 4.96 3.68
C LEU A 113 -4.08 5.33 5.08
N ARG A 114 -3.31 6.18 5.80
CA ARG A 114 -3.65 6.62 7.17
C ARG A 114 -4.97 7.36 7.27
N ARG A 115 -5.38 8.09 6.22
CA ARG A 115 -6.69 8.76 6.16
C ARG A 115 -7.88 7.78 6.07
N GLN A 116 -7.62 6.52 5.72
CA GLN A 116 -8.65 5.53 5.39
C GLN A 116 -8.69 4.36 6.36
N VAL A 117 -7.80 4.30 7.34
CA VAL A 117 -7.69 3.23 8.34
C VAL A 117 -7.62 3.79 9.75
N ASP A 118 -7.83 2.94 10.75
CA ASP A 118 -7.46 3.25 12.13
C ASP A 118 -5.93 3.27 12.24
N GLU A 119 -5.34 4.45 12.40
CA GLU A 119 -3.89 4.64 12.52
C GLU A 119 -3.29 3.85 13.70
N ALA A 120 -4.00 3.74 14.83
CA ALA A 120 -3.52 2.98 15.98
C ALA A 120 -3.54 1.47 15.71
N ALA A 121 -4.51 0.97 14.93
CA ALA A 121 -4.50 -0.41 14.48
C ALA A 121 -3.37 -0.68 13.48
N LEU A 122 -3.14 0.23 12.53
CA LEU A 122 -2.03 0.15 11.58
C LEU A 122 -0.68 0.08 12.31
N GLU A 123 -0.41 1.01 13.23
CA GLU A 123 0.85 1.07 13.97
C GLU A 123 1.09 -0.16 14.87
N ARG A 124 0.02 -0.71 15.47
CA ARG A 124 0.09 -1.97 16.21
C ARG A 124 0.47 -3.14 15.31
N VAL A 125 -0.10 -3.23 14.11
CA VAL A 125 0.26 -4.31 13.17
C VAL A 125 1.69 -4.12 12.69
N LEU A 126 2.08 -2.92 12.25
CA LEU A 126 3.45 -2.63 11.81
C LEU A 126 4.50 -2.95 12.89
N ALA A 127 4.15 -2.83 14.18
CA ALA A 127 4.99 -3.23 15.32
C ALA A 127 5.35 -4.71 15.36
N THR A 128 4.51 -5.56 14.76
CA THR A 128 4.66 -7.02 14.76
C THR A 128 5.38 -7.54 13.52
N LEU A 129 5.61 -6.67 12.53
CA LEU A 129 6.26 -7.02 11.26
C LEU A 129 7.79 -6.84 11.36
N PRO A 130 8.57 -7.27 10.34
CA PRO A 130 10.02 -7.08 10.34
C PRO A 130 10.43 -5.60 10.49
N PRO A 131 11.63 -5.29 11.04
CA PRO A 131 12.01 -3.94 11.47
C PRO A 131 11.80 -2.82 10.43
N GLY A 132 12.07 -3.09 9.15
CA GLY A 132 11.91 -2.10 8.07
C GLY A 132 10.45 -1.77 7.71
N ALA A 133 9.47 -2.47 8.28
CA ALA A 133 8.07 -2.28 7.94
C ALA A 133 7.53 -0.91 8.40
N ARG A 134 7.83 -0.50 9.63
CA ARG A 134 7.46 0.83 10.13
C ARG A 134 8.12 1.94 9.31
N GLU A 135 9.42 1.78 9.02
CA GLU A 135 10.17 2.73 8.21
C GLU A 135 9.58 2.87 6.81
N TYR A 136 9.14 1.78 6.18
CA TYR A 136 8.48 1.82 4.88
C TYR A 136 7.26 2.74 4.88
N TRP A 137 6.45 2.69 5.93
CA TRP A 137 5.19 3.43 6.05
C TRP A 137 5.32 4.76 6.82
N VAL A 138 6.50 5.20 7.25
CA VAL A 138 6.64 6.51 7.92
C VAL A 138 6.34 7.67 6.95
N VAL A 139 5.66 8.70 7.44
CA VAL A 139 5.29 9.91 6.69
C VAL A 139 6.20 11.07 7.07
#